data_AF-A0A0M3JSH5-F1
#
_entry.id   AF-A0A0M3JSH5-F1
#
_cell.length_a   1.000
_cell.length_b   1.000
_cell.length_c   1.000
_cell.angle_alpha   90.00
_cell.angle_beta   90.00
_cell.angle_gamma   90.00
#
_symmetry.space_group_name_H-M   'P 1'
#
loop_
_entity.id
_entity.type
_entity.pdbx_description
1 polymer ?
#
loop_
_entity_poly.entity_id
_entity_poly.type
_entity_poly.pdbx_seq_one_letter_code
_entity_poly.pdbx_strand_id
1 'polypeptide(L)'
;MGRRKLAPFKSSCLLGISDSSCSVVGDKSKLNDVYLLPATTKKELNFDGLSLNSLIESLLSTNFSKKFFAKNLTIVNGIEGIQWIGCKNLTTQIDTAIQVLNLLFYDVVEVAFAADNSTLPYSSSIRNPLTLSVHFYVYNVSNQNITDHVSLDIVEIDVPKSDVSSDYMELPKGMYCNGMQPSQIGASLPNKFEASFDYTDVYGKMVNDVDMLYDGSERIISFRMNVRTDRDAPFIGNISLPKDFALVTVIHDFKYGLQYIIDSETSACKEVKAIESGFGDIYMVNDTTQEIDLKSANQILMNISASEFYYGGKRLSDENAEMALYVSRSNSSSQGTYTVVELLFSTEPWVFDSAEAPFLHSIIQYHKNKSDHEIGRSVIRLHSFVNSSGQVSRWNAFWTHQCLKLVEDSYLHVNIKNCSMSDMEQLGIPRVESSLKETIAHTARVSVLRVANFFYKQIQESVVVFFAIGETSGVAPANTKDRMNESSLAEAINWLNSTLMDRDVAFSVFAKDQKKTELKLARSSLGLIPSQWLPSPDPPSPSFNGYTGGSMFVLGVFMLLLGAAVGVGGMFFVWKRQRISGLAYQVFE
;
A
#
# COMPACT_ATOMS: atom_id res chain seq x y z
N MET A 1 1.57 1.53 -35.38
CA MET A 1 1.39 0.09 -35.11
C MET A 1 0.83 -0.02 -33.71
N GLY A 2 -0.41 -0.46 -33.55
CA GLY A 2 -1.02 -0.67 -32.23
C GLY A 2 -1.51 -2.10 -32.14
N ARG A 3 -1.06 -2.87 -31.15
CA ARG A 3 -1.58 -4.21 -30.92
C ARG A 3 -2.94 -4.06 -30.25
N ARG A 4 -4.03 -4.43 -30.94
CA ARG A 4 -5.36 -4.51 -30.32
C ARG A 4 -5.62 -5.95 -29.88
N LYS A 5 -5.89 -6.15 -28.60
CA LYS A 5 -6.36 -7.41 -28.03
C LYS A 5 -7.84 -7.28 -27.68
N LEU A 6 -8.65 -8.23 -28.14
CA LEU A 6 -9.99 -8.44 -27.62
C LEU A 6 -9.90 -9.53 -26.56
N ALA A 7 -10.41 -9.25 -25.36
CA ALA A 7 -10.39 -10.20 -24.27
C ALA A 7 -11.79 -10.31 -23.62
N PRO A 8 -12.29 -11.53 -23.37
CA PRO A 8 -13.60 -11.74 -22.77
C PRO A 8 -13.60 -11.36 -21.28
N PHE A 9 -14.46 -10.43 -20.88
CA PHE A 9 -14.58 -9.92 -19.51
C PHE A 9 -15.99 -10.17 -18.96
N LYS A 10 -16.15 -11.12 -18.03
CA LYS A 10 -17.47 -11.67 -17.62
C LYS A 10 -18.26 -12.26 -18.80
N SER A 11 -19.23 -13.12 -18.51
CA SER A 11 -19.98 -13.90 -19.52
C SER A 11 -20.78 -13.06 -20.54
N SER A 12 -20.68 -11.73 -20.51
CA SER A 12 -21.47 -10.79 -21.31
C SER A 12 -20.74 -9.54 -21.82
N CYS A 13 -19.45 -9.30 -21.52
CA CYS A 13 -18.73 -8.09 -21.99
C CYS A 13 -17.39 -8.43 -22.68
N LEU A 14 -17.07 -7.73 -23.77
CA LEU A 14 -15.76 -7.80 -24.43
C LEU A 14 -14.96 -6.54 -24.11
N LEU A 15 -13.69 -6.66 -23.75
CA LEU A 15 -12.80 -5.51 -23.60
C LEU A 15 -11.95 -5.35 -24.85
N GLY A 16 -12.00 -4.16 -25.45
CA GLY A 16 -11.06 -3.74 -26.48
C GLY A 16 -9.87 -3.06 -25.81
N ILE A 17 -8.71 -3.71 -25.87
CA ILE A 17 -7.46 -3.21 -25.29
C ILE A 17 -6.51 -2.83 -26.43
N SER A 18 -5.93 -1.64 -26.36
CA SER A 18 -4.79 -1.21 -27.16
C SER A 18 -3.64 -0.78 -26.25
N ASP A 19 -2.49 -0.45 -26.83
CA ASP A 19 -1.32 0.02 -26.08
C ASP A 19 -1.58 1.27 -25.22
N SER A 20 -2.66 2.03 -25.50
CA SER A 20 -2.99 3.28 -24.79
C SER A 20 -4.48 3.46 -24.48
N SER A 21 -5.28 2.40 -24.60
CA SER A 21 -6.73 2.53 -24.37
C SER A 21 -7.38 1.22 -23.99
N CYS A 22 -8.33 1.29 -23.07
CA CYS A 22 -9.22 0.18 -22.76
C CYS A 22 -10.68 0.66 -22.76
N SER A 23 -11.58 -0.11 -23.36
CA SER A 23 -13.01 0.20 -23.34
C SER A 23 -13.88 -1.06 -23.40
N VAL A 24 -15.00 -1.03 -22.68
CA VAL A 24 -16.07 -2.03 -22.81
C VAL A 24 -16.70 -1.91 -24.20
N VAL A 25 -16.64 -3.00 -24.93
CA VAL A 25 -17.29 -3.18 -26.21
C VAL A 25 -18.70 -3.68 -25.92
N GLY A 26 -19.64 -2.74 -25.76
CA GLY A 26 -21.00 -3.06 -25.33
C GLY A 26 -21.80 -3.89 -26.34
N ASP A 27 -21.78 -3.52 -27.62
CA ASP A 27 -22.51 -4.21 -28.68
C ASP A 27 -21.58 -4.49 -29.87
N LYS A 28 -21.55 -5.74 -30.33
CA LYS A 28 -20.77 -6.15 -31.52
C LYS A 28 -21.12 -5.30 -32.75
N SER A 29 -22.36 -4.79 -32.82
CA SER A 29 -22.85 -3.92 -33.89
C SER A 29 -22.19 -2.54 -33.94
N LYS A 30 -21.54 -2.10 -32.85
CA LYS A 30 -20.84 -0.79 -32.74
C LYS A 30 -19.32 -0.90 -32.87
N LEU A 31 -18.77 -2.10 -33.01
CA LEU A 31 -17.36 -2.29 -33.36
C LEU A 31 -17.17 -1.84 -34.81
N ASN A 32 -16.49 -0.72 -35.01
CA ASN A 32 -15.99 -0.38 -36.34
C ASN A 32 -14.63 -1.07 -36.52
N ASP A 33 -14.62 -2.14 -37.33
CA ASP A 33 -13.44 -2.78 -37.91
C ASP A 33 -12.32 -3.13 -36.92
N VAL A 34 -12.43 -4.31 -36.31
CA VAL A 34 -11.47 -4.85 -35.34
C VAL A 34 -10.10 -5.11 -35.97
N TYR A 35 -10.09 -5.56 -37.22
CA TYR A 35 -8.89 -6.03 -37.92
C TYR A 35 -8.26 -4.97 -38.83
N LEU A 36 -8.82 -3.75 -38.85
CA LEU A 36 -8.30 -2.55 -39.52
C LEU A 36 -7.88 -2.80 -40.99
N LEU A 37 -8.63 -3.64 -41.70
CA LEU A 37 -8.33 -3.92 -43.10
C LEU A 37 -8.73 -2.73 -43.98
N PRO A 38 -7.97 -2.45 -45.07
CA PRO A 38 -8.31 -1.39 -46.00
C PRO A 38 -9.74 -1.54 -46.53
N ALA A 39 -10.47 -0.44 -46.73
CA ALA A 39 -11.86 -0.47 -47.16
C ALA A 39 -12.07 -1.22 -48.48
N THR A 40 -11.10 -1.11 -49.39
CA THR A 40 -11.04 -1.85 -50.66
C THR A 40 -10.92 -3.36 -50.43
N THR A 41 -10.01 -3.78 -49.57
CA THR A 41 -9.77 -5.18 -49.21
C THR A 41 -10.99 -5.80 -48.51
N LYS A 42 -11.64 -5.06 -47.60
CA LYS A 42 -12.88 -5.51 -46.93
C LYS A 42 -14.02 -5.75 -47.93
N LYS A 43 -14.24 -4.81 -48.84
CA LYS A 43 -15.26 -4.92 -49.89
C LYS A 43 -15.01 -6.14 -50.78
N GLU A 44 -13.76 -6.37 -51.15
CA GLU A 44 -13.39 -7.44 -52.09
C GLU A 44 -13.35 -8.83 -51.46
N LEU A 45 -13.07 -8.92 -50.17
CA LEU A 45 -13.19 -10.16 -49.42
C LEU A 45 -14.63 -10.39 -48.92
N ASN A 46 -15.54 -9.43 -49.09
CA ASN A 46 -16.86 -9.44 -48.46
C ASN A 46 -16.76 -9.65 -46.94
N PHE A 47 -15.77 -9.02 -46.32
CA PHE A 47 -15.45 -9.17 -44.91
C PHE A 47 -15.99 -7.98 -44.12
N ASP A 48 -16.71 -8.28 -43.03
CA ASP A 48 -17.37 -7.30 -42.16
C ASP A 48 -16.40 -6.56 -41.23
N GLY A 49 -15.17 -7.03 -41.08
CA GLY A 49 -14.20 -6.42 -40.16
C GLY A 49 -14.31 -6.91 -38.72
N LEU A 50 -15.17 -7.89 -38.41
CA LEU A 50 -15.61 -8.12 -37.03
C LEU A 50 -15.12 -9.43 -36.40
N SER A 51 -14.89 -10.49 -37.18
CA SER A 51 -14.52 -11.79 -36.60
C SER A 51 -13.47 -12.55 -37.40
N LEU A 52 -12.61 -13.30 -36.71
CA LEU A 52 -11.64 -14.17 -37.37
C LEU A 52 -12.34 -15.28 -38.18
N ASN A 53 -13.48 -15.80 -37.71
CA ASN A 53 -14.25 -16.79 -38.45
C ASN A 53 -14.81 -16.23 -39.76
N SER A 54 -15.45 -15.05 -39.73
CA SER A 54 -15.92 -14.37 -40.94
C SER A 54 -14.77 -14.01 -41.87
N LEU A 55 -13.59 -13.67 -41.34
CA LEU A 55 -12.38 -13.46 -42.14
C LEU A 55 -11.93 -14.75 -42.84
N ILE A 56 -11.85 -15.87 -42.11
CA ILE A 56 -11.44 -17.16 -42.68
C ILE A 56 -12.46 -17.63 -43.72
N GLU A 57 -13.76 -17.54 -43.46
CA GLU A 57 -14.82 -17.86 -44.42
C GLU A 57 -14.74 -16.96 -45.67
N SER A 58 -14.47 -15.67 -45.49
CA SER A 58 -14.24 -14.71 -46.57
C SER A 58 -13.04 -15.10 -47.44
N LEU A 59 -11.94 -15.50 -46.81
CA LEU A 59 -10.74 -15.98 -47.52
C LEU A 59 -10.99 -17.29 -48.28
N LEU A 60 -11.70 -18.25 -47.66
CA LEU A 60 -11.99 -19.53 -48.29
C LEU A 60 -12.98 -19.40 -49.47
N SER A 61 -13.93 -18.48 -49.37
CA SER A 61 -14.93 -18.23 -50.41
C SER A 61 -14.43 -17.31 -51.54
N THR A 62 -13.37 -16.52 -51.30
CA THR A 62 -12.83 -15.60 -52.29
C THR A 62 -12.12 -16.33 -53.43
N ASN A 63 -12.45 -15.94 -54.66
CA ASN A 63 -11.77 -16.42 -55.85
C ASN A 63 -10.52 -15.57 -56.15
N PHE A 64 -9.35 -16.01 -55.69
CA PHE A 64 -8.07 -15.38 -56.00
C PHE A 64 -7.62 -15.71 -57.42
N SER A 65 -7.13 -14.69 -58.12
CA SER A 65 -6.61 -14.77 -59.49
C SER A 65 -5.37 -15.66 -59.61
N LYS A 66 -4.55 -15.71 -58.55
CA LYS A 66 -3.43 -16.65 -58.42
C LYS A 66 -3.43 -17.24 -57.01
N LYS A 67 -3.11 -18.54 -56.92
CA LYS A 67 -2.99 -19.28 -55.66
C LYS A 67 -1.77 -20.18 -55.73
N PHE A 68 -0.89 -20.12 -54.74
CA PHE A 68 0.23 -21.06 -54.64
C PHE A 68 0.63 -21.28 -53.19
N PHE A 69 1.23 -22.44 -52.93
CA PHE A 69 1.89 -22.72 -51.66
C PHE A 69 3.37 -22.36 -51.78
N ALA A 70 3.92 -21.72 -50.74
CA ALA A 70 5.35 -21.50 -50.66
C ALA A 70 6.07 -22.86 -50.54
N LYS A 71 7.24 -22.98 -51.18
CA LYS A 71 8.01 -24.22 -51.17
C LYS A 71 8.73 -24.49 -49.84
N ASN A 72 8.96 -23.44 -49.06
CA ASN A 72 9.66 -23.52 -47.79
C ASN A 72 8.65 -23.47 -46.64
N LEU A 73 8.93 -24.21 -45.58
CA LEU A 73 8.22 -24.08 -44.31
C LEU A 73 8.51 -22.70 -43.72
N THR A 74 7.48 -22.08 -43.13
CA THR A 74 7.62 -20.86 -42.35
C THR A 74 7.51 -21.20 -40.87
N ILE A 75 8.27 -20.53 -40.01
CA ILE A 75 8.18 -20.70 -38.57
C ILE A 75 7.42 -19.50 -38.02
N VAL A 76 6.22 -19.74 -37.50
CA VAL A 76 5.39 -18.73 -36.85
C VAL A 76 5.28 -19.10 -35.38
N ASN A 77 5.79 -18.24 -34.49
CA ASN A 77 5.78 -18.47 -33.03
C ASN A 77 6.36 -19.83 -32.61
N GLY A 78 7.38 -20.33 -33.32
CA GLY A 78 8.02 -21.62 -33.03
C GLY A 78 7.29 -22.84 -33.60
N ILE A 79 6.20 -22.66 -34.35
CA ILE A 79 5.46 -23.75 -35.03
C ILE A 79 5.80 -23.73 -36.53
N GLU A 80 6.16 -24.90 -37.07
CA GLU A 80 6.34 -25.08 -38.52
C GLU A 80 4.99 -25.07 -39.24
N GLY A 81 4.82 -24.08 -40.11
CA GLY A 81 3.63 -23.87 -40.92
C GLY A 81 3.91 -23.93 -42.43
N ILE A 82 2.88 -24.30 -43.17
CA ILE A 82 2.82 -24.16 -44.62
C ILE A 82 2.25 -22.77 -44.92
N GLN A 83 2.94 -22.01 -45.78
CA GLN A 83 2.47 -20.71 -46.23
C GLN A 83 1.70 -20.88 -47.55
N TRP A 84 0.47 -20.40 -47.57
CA TRP A 84 -0.37 -20.25 -48.75
C TRP A 84 -0.46 -18.78 -49.14
N ILE A 85 -0.37 -18.49 -50.43
CA ILE A 85 -0.40 -17.13 -50.97
C ILE A 85 -1.50 -17.04 -52.03
N GLY A 86 -2.43 -16.10 -51.82
CA GLY A 86 -3.49 -15.74 -52.76
C GLY A 86 -3.31 -14.32 -53.26
N CYS A 87 -3.38 -14.11 -54.58
CA CYS A 87 -3.37 -12.77 -55.18
C CYS A 87 -4.70 -12.48 -55.85
N LYS A 88 -5.27 -11.31 -55.57
CA LYS A 88 -6.50 -10.82 -56.21
C LYS A 88 -6.24 -9.45 -56.85
N ASN A 89 -6.69 -9.30 -58.10
CA ASN A 89 -6.59 -8.02 -58.79
C ASN A 89 -7.63 -7.06 -58.24
N LEU A 90 -7.20 -5.87 -57.85
CA LEU A 90 -8.06 -4.75 -57.49
C LEU A 90 -8.06 -3.74 -58.63
N THR A 91 -9.23 -3.52 -59.23
CA THR A 91 -9.48 -2.36 -60.09
C THR A 91 -10.21 -1.31 -59.27
N THR A 92 -9.52 -0.22 -58.93
CA THR A 92 -10.18 0.95 -58.34
C THR A 92 -10.44 1.96 -59.45
N GLN A 93 -11.72 2.24 -59.71
CA GLN A 93 -12.13 3.37 -60.51
C GLN A 93 -12.10 4.61 -59.62
N ILE A 94 -11.17 5.54 -59.89
CA ILE A 94 -11.20 6.85 -59.27
C ILE A 94 -11.95 7.77 -60.23
N ASP A 95 -13.19 8.08 -59.88
CA ASP A 95 -14.04 8.98 -60.66
C ASP A 95 -13.73 10.43 -60.26
N THR A 96 -12.63 10.97 -60.78
CA THR A 96 -12.41 12.42 -60.79
C THR A 96 -12.95 12.97 -62.10
N ALA A 97 -13.80 14.00 -62.02
CA ALA A 97 -14.64 14.56 -63.09
C ALA A 97 -13.98 14.95 -64.43
N ILE A 98 -12.70 14.64 -64.67
CA ILE A 98 -11.98 14.98 -65.90
C ILE A 98 -11.14 13.83 -66.50
N GLN A 99 -10.91 12.69 -65.83
CA GLN A 99 -10.23 11.53 -66.47
C GLN A 99 -10.40 10.26 -65.63
N VAL A 100 -10.84 9.17 -66.26
CA VAL A 100 -10.86 7.83 -65.65
C VAL A 100 -9.43 7.28 -65.66
N LEU A 101 -8.73 7.39 -64.54
CA LEU A 101 -7.43 6.73 -64.35
C LEU A 101 -7.68 5.37 -63.68
N ASN A 102 -7.50 4.28 -64.43
CA ASN A 102 -7.54 2.93 -63.88
C ASN A 102 -6.19 2.64 -63.20
N LEU A 103 -6.14 2.76 -61.88
CA LEU A 103 -5.01 2.27 -61.10
C LEU A 103 -5.23 0.80 -60.76
N LEU A 104 -4.28 -0.03 -61.18
CA LEU A 104 -4.25 -1.45 -60.84
C LEU A 104 -3.54 -1.61 -59.49
N PHE A 105 -4.22 -2.24 -58.54
CA PHE A 105 -3.63 -2.70 -57.29
C PHE A 105 -3.74 -4.23 -57.21
N TYR A 106 -2.88 -4.89 -56.43
CA TYR A 106 -3.08 -6.29 -56.04
C TYR A 106 -3.25 -6.39 -54.54
N ASP A 107 -4.28 -7.11 -54.11
CA ASP A 107 -4.35 -7.64 -52.76
C ASP A 107 -3.64 -8.99 -52.75
N VAL A 108 -2.56 -9.08 -51.98
CA VAL A 108 -1.86 -10.33 -51.69
C VAL A 108 -2.19 -10.72 -50.27
N VAL A 109 -2.76 -11.91 -50.12
CA VAL A 109 -3.03 -12.53 -48.83
C VAL A 109 -2.07 -13.68 -48.65
N GLU A 110 -1.31 -13.66 -47.56
CA GLU A 110 -0.47 -14.77 -47.14
C GLU A 110 -1.06 -15.38 -45.87
N VAL A 111 -1.31 -16.69 -45.89
CA VAL A 111 -1.84 -17.44 -44.74
C VAL A 111 -0.82 -18.50 -44.38
N ALA A 112 -0.25 -18.42 -43.18
CA ALA A 112 0.54 -19.52 -42.63
C ALA A 112 -0.38 -20.41 -41.79
N PHE A 113 -0.36 -21.72 -42.02
CA PHE A 113 -1.13 -22.67 -41.22
C PHE A 113 -0.31 -23.92 -40.87
N ALA A 114 -0.53 -24.46 -39.67
CA ALA A 114 -0.03 -25.77 -39.27
C ALA A 114 -0.84 -26.85 -39.99
N ALA A 115 -0.18 -27.78 -40.66
CA ALA A 115 -0.82 -28.88 -41.38
C ALA A 115 -1.08 -30.08 -40.44
N ASP A 116 -1.81 -31.09 -40.93
CA ASP A 116 -2.17 -32.28 -40.14
C ASP A 116 -0.96 -33.01 -39.52
N ASN A 117 0.21 -32.88 -40.14
CA ASN A 117 1.49 -33.45 -39.70
C ASN A 117 2.42 -32.49 -38.95
N SER A 118 2.01 -31.23 -38.72
CA SER A 118 2.75 -30.25 -37.91
C SER A 118 2.63 -30.57 -36.41
N THR A 119 3.36 -29.82 -35.57
CA THR A 119 3.23 -29.88 -34.10
C THR A 119 1.77 -29.83 -33.69
N LEU A 120 1.36 -30.77 -32.82
CA LEU A 120 -0.01 -30.81 -32.33
C LEU A 120 -0.31 -29.56 -31.50
N PRO A 121 -1.51 -28.97 -31.62
CA PRO A 121 -1.93 -27.90 -30.75
C PRO A 121 -1.93 -28.34 -29.29
N TYR A 122 -1.69 -27.37 -28.40
CA TYR A 122 -1.57 -27.60 -26.97
C TYR A 122 -2.87 -28.18 -26.35
N SER A 123 -4.03 -27.81 -26.91
CA SER A 123 -5.33 -28.33 -26.51
C SER A 123 -5.76 -29.54 -27.35
N SER A 124 -6.15 -30.63 -26.68
CA SER A 124 -6.65 -31.85 -27.31
C SER A 124 -8.03 -31.70 -27.98
N SER A 125 -8.76 -30.62 -27.68
CA SER A 125 -10.04 -30.31 -28.34
C SER A 125 -9.87 -29.67 -29.71
N ILE A 126 -8.66 -29.21 -30.04
CA ILE A 126 -8.33 -28.54 -31.29
C ILE A 126 -7.50 -29.51 -32.14
N ARG A 127 -7.75 -29.51 -33.46
CA ARG A 127 -6.99 -30.32 -34.42
C ARG A 127 -6.43 -29.43 -35.52
N ASN A 128 -5.30 -29.84 -36.07
CA ASN A 128 -4.80 -29.30 -37.32
C ASN A 128 -5.80 -29.64 -38.47
N PRO A 129 -5.89 -28.80 -39.52
CA PRO A 129 -5.03 -27.64 -39.78
C PRO A 129 -5.42 -26.37 -39.00
N LEU A 130 -4.42 -25.61 -38.55
CA LEU A 130 -4.61 -24.38 -37.76
C LEU A 130 -3.98 -23.16 -38.40
N THR A 131 -4.74 -22.08 -38.54
CA THR A 131 -4.19 -20.81 -39.01
C THR A 131 -3.27 -20.21 -37.95
N LEU A 132 -2.02 -19.96 -38.32
CA LEU A 132 -0.97 -19.41 -37.45
C LEU A 132 -0.78 -17.90 -37.67
N SER A 133 -0.85 -17.46 -38.93
CA SER A 133 -0.86 -16.03 -39.25
C SER A 133 -1.57 -15.74 -40.57
N VAL A 134 -2.08 -14.51 -40.69
CA VAL A 134 -2.68 -13.97 -41.91
C VAL A 134 -2.10 -12.58 -42.18
N HIS A 135 -1.49 -12.39 -43.34
CA HIS A 135 -0.90 -11.14 -43.77
C HIS A 135 -1.62 -10.64 -45.02
N PHE A 136 -1.94 -9.36 -45.04
CA PHE A 136 -2.53 -8.65 -46.16
C PHE A 136 -1.54 -7.61 -46.63
N TYR A 137 -1.25 -7.62 -47.93
CA TYR A 137 -0.43 -6.62 -48.58
C TYR A 137 -1.20 -6.03 -49.75
N VAL A 138 -1.29 -4.70 -49.80
CA VAL A 138 -1.84 -3.97 -50.94
C VAL A 138 -0.66 -3.43 -51.75
N TYR A 139 -0.53 -3.90 -52.98
CA TYR A 139 0.53 -3.48 -53.90
C TYR A 139 -0.02 -2.51 -54.94
N ASN A 140 0.69 -1.42 -55.19
CA ASN A 140 0.49 -0.62 -56.38
C ASN A 140 1.30 -1.21 -57.54
N VAL A 141 0.61 -1.63 -58.60
CA VAL A 141 1.22 -2.32 -59.75
C VAL A 141 2.16 -1.43 -60.54
N SER A 142 1.90 -0.12 -60.55
CA SER A 142 2.61 0.83 -61.39
C SER A 142 4.00 1.17 -60.85
N ASN A 143 4.18 1.13 -59.53
CA ASN A 143 5.44 1.48 -58.87
C ASN A 143 6.01 0.35 -58.00
N GLN A 144 5.36 -0.81 -57.96
CA GLN A 144 5.76 -2.00 -57.18
C GLN A 144 5.91 -1.76 -55.67
N ASN A 145 5.31 -0.70 -55.14
CA ASN A 145 5.37 -0.40 -53.71
C ASN A 145 4.17 -0.99 -52.97
N ILE A 146 4.43 -1.46 -51.75
CA ILE A 146 3.40 -1.80 -50.76
C ILE A 146 2.78 -0.49 -50.28
N THR A 147 1.49 -0.30 -50.51
CA THR A 147 0.73 0.87 -50.06
C THR A 147 0.05 0.64 -48.73
N ASP A 148 -0.25 -0.61 -48.38
CA ASP A 148 -0.80 -0.99 -47.09
C ASP A 148 -0.38 -2.40 -46.68
N HIS A 149 -0.24 -2.65 -45.38
CA HIS A 149 0.12 -3.94 -44.83
C HIS A 149 -0.54 -4.16 -43.46
N VAL A 150 -1.27 -5.26 -43.34
CA VAL A 150 -1.87 -5.72 -42.09
C VAL A 150 -1.42 -7.14 -41.82
N SER A 151 -0.85 -7.39 -40.64
CA SER A 151 -0.44 -8.72 -40.21
C SER A 151 -1.19 -9.11 -38.94
N LEU A 152 -1.70 -10.33 -38.94
CA LEU A 152 -2.48 -10.95 -37.88
C LEU A 152 -1.77 -12.24 -37.46
N ASP A 153 -1.02 -12.17 -36.38
CA ASP A 153 -0.37 -13.35 -35.79
C ASP A 153 -1.27 -13.97 -34.70
N ILE A 154 -1.56 -15.25 -34.82
CA ILE A 154 -2.38 -16.01 -33.88
C ILE A 154 -1.42 -16.77 -32.95
N VAL A 155 -1.21 -16.21 -31.76
CA VAL A 155 -0.13 -16.63 -30.86
C VAL A 155 -0.56 -17.75 -29.90
N GLU A 156 -1.85 -17.95 -29.67
CA GLU A 156 -2.35 -18.96 -28.71
C GLU A 156 -3.84 -19.22 -28.93
N ILE A 157 -4.25 -20.49 -28.96
CA ILE A 157 -5.66 -20.88 -28.80
C ILE A 157 -5.73 -21.74 -27.53
N ASP A 158 -5.64 -21.08 -26.39
CA ASP A 158 -5.95 -21.73 -25.13
C ASP A 158 -7.46 -21.62 -24.94
N VAL A 159 -8.16 -22.76 -24.97
CA VAL A 159 -9.56 -22.77 -24.57
C VAL A 159 -9.52 -22.71 -23.05
N PRO A 160 -10.00 -21.62 -22.41
CA PRO A 160 -10.12 -21.63 -20.96
C PRO A 160 -10.87 -22.91 -20.59
N LYS A 161 -10.26 -23.76 -19.75
CA LYS A 161 -10.98 -24.89 -19.15
C LYS A 161 -12.31 -24.34 -18.66
N SER A 162 -13.39 -25.09 -18.80
CA SER A 162 -14.76 -24.67 -18.43
C SER A 162 -14.91 -24.12 -17.00
N ASP A 163 -13.89 -24.31 -16.16
CA ASP A 163 -13.81 -23.87 -14.76
C ASP A 163 -13.03 -22.55 -14.58
N VAL A 164 -12.44 -21.98 -15.64
CA VAL A 164 -11.82 -20.65 -15.61
C VAL A 164 -12.96 -19.64 -15.63
N SER A 165 -13.45 -19.32 -14.43
CA SER A 165 -14.39 -18.22 -14.23
C SER A 165 -13.83 -16.96 -14.90
N SER A 166 -14.72 -16.03 -15.24
CA SER A 166 -14.36 -14.71 -15.74
C SER A 166 -13.46 -13.85 -14.83
N ASP A 167 -13.00 -14.39 -13.70
CA ASP A 167 -12.18 -13.73 -12.69
C ASP A 167 -10.68 -13.74 -13.00
N TYR A 168 -10.24 -14.48 -14.04
CA TYR A 168 -8.82 -14.62 -14.41
C TYR A 168 -8.31 -13.61 -15.46
N MET A 169 -9.11 -12.63 -15.86
CA MET A 169 -8.60 -11.56 -16.73
C MET A 169 -7.89 -10.49 -15.90
N GLU A 170 -6.56 -10.49 -15.93
CA GLU A 170 -5.75 -9.42 -15.35
C GLU A 170 -5.78 -8.21 -16.29
N LEU A 171 -6.46 -7.13 -15.87
CA LEU A 171 -6.32 -5.83 -16.55
C LEU A 171 -4.83 -5.44 -16.58
N PRO A 172 -4.30 -4.88 -17.68
CA PRO A 172 -2.93 -4.40 -17.67
C PRO A 172 -2.74 -3.27 -16.65
N LYS A 173 -1.57 -3.27 -15.99
CA LYS A 173 -1.24 -2.32 -14.91
C LYS A 173 -1.34 -0.87 -15.39
N GLY A 174 -1.98 -0.02 -14.58
CA GLY A 174 -2.07 1.43 -14.85
C GLY A 174 -2.99 1.80 -16.01
N MET A 175 -3.90 0.93 -16.40
CA MET A 175 -4.93 1.22 -17.40
C MET A 175 -6.31 1.39 -16.77
N TYR A 176 -7.02 2.43 -17.20
CA TYR A 176 -8.42 2.66 -16.89
C TYR A 176 -9.28 2.32 -18.12
N CYS A 177 -10.29 1.48 -17.93
CA CYS A 177 -11.22 1.02 -18.97
C CYS A 177 -12.51 1.83 -18.95
N ASN A 178 -12.83 2.49 -20.06
CA ASN A 178 -14.07 3.25 -20.20
C ASN A 178 -15.29 2.32 -20.34
N GLY A 179 -16.43 2.69 -19.75
CA GLY A 179 -17.69 1.96 -19.87
C GLY A 179 -17.86 0.80 -18.89
N MET A 180 -16.92 0.63 -17.95
CA MET A 180 -17.06 -0.29 -16.83
C MET A 180 -18.11 0.21 -15.85
N GLN A 181 -18.90 -0.70 -15.28
CA GLN A 181 -19.89 -0.33 -14.27
C GLN A 181 -19.20 0.01 -12.94
N PRO A 182 -19.56 1.14 -12.31
CA PRO A 182 -19.11 1.46 -10.96
C PRO A 182 -19.45 0.33 -9.98
N SER A 183 -18.50 0.02 -9.11
CA SER A 183 -18.66 -0.93 -8.02
C SER A 183 -18.40 -0.22 -6.71
N GLN A 184 -19.27 -0.44 -5.73
CA GLN A 184 -18.98 -0.01 -4.38
C GLN A 184 -17.87 -0.87 -3.79
N ILE A 185 -16.93 -0.23 -3.10
CA ILE A 185 -15.89 -0.91 -2.33
C ILE A 185 -16.50 -1.21 -0.97
N GLY A 186 -16.72 -2.47 -0.66
CA GLY A 186 -17.27 -2.93 0.62
C GLY A 186 -16.25 -2.88 1.77
N ALA A 187 -15.34 -1.91 1.79
CA ALA A 187 -14.30 -1.81 2.81
C ALA A 187 -14.83 -1.03 4.03
N SER A 188 -14.93 -1.70 5.16
CA SER A 188 -15.13 -1.07 6.47
C SER A 188 -13.83 -1.18 7.26
N LEU A 189 -13.19 -0.05 7.54
CA LEU A 189 -12.08 0.00 8.49
C LEU A 189 -12.61 0.13 9.92
N PRO A 190 -11.96 -0.51 10.90
CA PRO A 190 -12.32 -0.35 12.30
C PRO A 190 -12.16 1.11 12.76
N ASN A 191 -12.92 1.49 13.80
CA ASN A 191 -12.85 2.84 14.34
C ASN A 191 -11.63 3.07 15.26
N LYS A 192 -10.88 2.01 15.60
CA LYS A 192 -9.60 2.08 16.32
C LYS A 192 -8.58 1.12 15.71
N PHE A 193 -7.43 1.61 15.29
CA PHE A 193 -6.36 0.76 14.77
C PHE A 193 -4.99 1.42 14.81
N GLU A 194 -3.97 0.59 14.66
CA GLU A 194 -2.61 0.98 14.30
C GLU A 194 -2.29 0.39 12.93
N ALA A 195 -1.62 1.16 12.08
CA ALA A 195 -1.22 0.75 10.74
C ALA A 195 0.16 1.30 10.42
N SER A 196 0.97 0.53 9.70
CA SER A 196 2.26 0.99 9.17
C SER A 196 2.24 0.88 7.65
N PHE A 197 2.67 1.92 6.96
CA PHE A 197 2.64 2.00 5.49
C PHE A 197 4.01 2.30 4.92
N ASP A 198 4.36 1.57 3.86
CA ASP A 198 5.53 1.82 3.06
C ASP A 198 5.13 2.67 1.86
N TYR A 199 5.75 3.84 1.71
CA TYR A 199 5.61 4.69 0.54
C TYR A 199 6.81 4.53 -0.38
N THR A 200 6.56 4.00 -1.57
CA THR A 200 7.56 3.81 -2.62
C THR A 200 7.33 4.79 -3.76
N ASP A 201 8.41 5.40 -4.24
CA ASP A 201 8.36 6.38 -5.31
C ASP A 201 8.39 5.83 -6.74
N VAL A 202 8.43 6.76 -7.70
CA VAL A 202 8.45 6.52 -9.15
C VAL A 202 9.60 5.64 -9.63
N TYR A 203 10.66 5.48 -8.84
CA TYR A 203 11.82 4.65 -9.17
C TYR A 203 11.88 3.36 -8.36
N GLY A 204 10.84 3.03 -7.60
CA GLY A 204 10.83 1.85 -6.74
C GLY A 204 11.66 2.01 -5.46
N LYS A 205 12.11 3.23 -5.12
CA LYS A 205 12.82 3.48 -3.87
C LYS A 205 11.80 3.67 -2.76
N MET A 206 11.96 2.96 -1.65
CA MET A 206 11.23 3.25 -0.41
C MET A 206 11.64 4.63 0.08
N VAL A 207 10.68 5.54 0.17
CA VAL A 207 10.90 6.97 0.47
C VAL A 207 10.43 7.33 1.87
N ASN A 208 9.40 6.66 2.38
CA ASN A 208 8.89 6.94 3.71
C ASN A 208 8.19 5.73 4.31
N ASP A 209 8.38 5.54 5.62
CA ASP A 209 7.62 4.60 6.43
C ASP A 209 6.74 5.44 7.36
N VAL A 210 5.43 5.22 7.30
CA VAL A 210 4.45 5.99 8.07
C VAL A 210 3.74 5.06 9.04
N ASP A 211 4.05 5.21 10.33
CA ASP A 211 3.25 4.58 11.38
C ASP A 211 2.08 5.49 11.76
N MET A 212 0.88 4.93 11.77
CA MET A 212 -0.37 5.62 12.07
C MET A 212 -1.05 4.95 13.26
N LEU A 213 -1.53 5.76 14.21
CA LEU A 213 -2.57 5.34 15.14
C LEU A 213 -3.80 6.20 14.91
N TYR A 214 -4.95 5.54 14.79
CA TYR A 214 -6.25 6.17 14.62
C TYR A 214 -7.19 5.71 15.74
N ASP A 215 -7.76 6.66 16.47
CA ASP A 215 -8.85 6.42 17.42
C ASP A 215 -9.98 7.41 17.14
N GLY A 216 -10.98 6.97 16.38
CA GLY A 216 -12.13 7.81 16.03
C GLY A 216 -13.06 8.08 17.21
N SER A 217 -12.97 7.33 18.31
CA SER A 217 -13.80 7.59 19.51
C SER A 217 -13.22 8.72 20.37
N GLU A 218 -11.89 8.76 20.53
CA GLU A 218 -11.20 9.89 21.15
C GLU A 218 -11.01 11.06 20.18
N ARG A 219 -11.26 10.84 18.88
CA ARG A 219 -10.99 11.78 17.79
C ARG A 219 -9.51 12.19 17.77
N ILE A 220 -8.65 11.20 17.92
CA ILE A 220 -7.20 11.34 17.89
C ILE A 220 -6.62 10.55 16.73
N ILE A 221 -5.69 11.16 16.02
CA ILE A 221 -4.87 10.50 15.01
C ILE A 221 -3.42 10.94 15.19
N SER A 222 -2.51 10.04 14.87
CA SER A 222 -1.09 10.34 14.88
C SER A 222 -0.38 9.72 13.70
N PHE A 223 0.72 10.35 13.31
CA PHE A 223 1.58 9.89 12.26
C PHE A 223 3.03 10.03 12.69
N ARG A 224 3.81 8.96 12.56
CA ARG A 224 5.26 8.96 12.75
C ARG A 224 5.91 8.70 11.40
N MET A 225 6.80 9.58 10.96
CA MET A 225 7.39 9.48 9.63
C MET A 225 8.66 10.30 9.44
N ASN A 226 9.36 10.02 8.34
CA ASN A 226 10.53 10.77 7.91
C ASN A 226 10.13 12.04 7.14
N VAL A 227 10.66 13.20 7.53
CA VAL A 227 10.33 14.51 6.93
C VAL A 227 11.46 15.12 6.10
N ARG A 228 12.60 14.43 5.98
CA ARG A 228 13.73 14.89 5.16
C ARG A 228 13.56 14.58 3.68
N THR A 229 12.64 13.68 3.34
CA THR A 229 12.28 13.40 1.96
C THR A 229 11.23 14.41 1.52
N ASP A 230 11.60 15.33 0.63
CA ASP A 230 10.78 16.44 0.09
C ASP A 230 9.55 15.98 -0.74
N ARG A 231 8.78 15.00 -0.28
CA ARG A 231 7.71 14.37 -1.06
C ARG A 231 6.39 14.31 -0.33
N ASP A 232 5.31 14.42 -1.12
CA ASP A 232 3.92 14.25 -0.71
C ASP A 232 3.75 12.92 0.04
N ALA A 233 3.78 13.00 1.38
CA ALA A 233 3.37 11.90 2.21
C ALA A 233 1.83 11.82 2.10
N PRO A 234 1.28 10.71 1.59
CA PRO A 234 -0.10 10.66 1.08
C PRO A 234 -1.20 10.89 2.14
N PHE A 235 -0.83 10.88 3.42
CA PHE A 235 -1.75 11.11 4.55
C PHE A 235 -1.53 12.45 5.26
N ILE A 236 -0.38 13.11 5.08
CA ILE A 236 -0.12 14.41 5.71
C ILE A 236 -0.81 15.52 4.94
N GLY A 237 -0.91 15.43 3.61
CA GLY A 237 -1.33 16.57 2.79
C GLY A 237 -0.22 17.62 2.63
N ASN A 238 -0.60 18.84 2.24
CA ASN A 238 0.35 19.88 1.82
C ASN A 238 0.76 20.77 3.00
N ILE A 239 1.63 20.26 3.87
CA ILE A 239 2.11 20.98 5.06
C ILE A 239 3.64 20.92 5.16
N SER A 240 4.23 22.04 5.57
CA SER A 240 5.65 22.15 5.87
C SER A 240 5.92 21.73 7.31
N LEU A 241 6.39 20.50 7.51
CA LEU A 241 6.88 20.03 8.80
C LEU A 241 8.32 20.53 9.08
N PRO A 242 8.73 20.68 10.35
CA PRO A 242 10.08 21.09 10.69
C PRO A 242 11.14 20.12 10.13
N LYS A 243 11.98 20.59 9.21
CA LYS A 243 13.02 19.78 8.55
C LYS A 243 14.29 19.55 9.39
N ASP A 244 14.34 20.14 10.59
CA ASP A 244 15.46 20.00 11.52
C ASP A 244 15.68 18.51 11.90
N PHE A 245 14.62 17.70 11.89
CA PHE A 245 14.63 16.31 12.34
C PHE A 245 14.52 15.33 11.18
N ALA A 246 15.08 14.13 11.37
CA ALA A 246 14.89 13.05 10.42
C ALA A 246 13.52 12.41 10.55
N LEU A 247 13.07 12.17 11.79
CA LEU A 247 11.84 11.46 12.12
C LEU A 247 10.98 12.29 13.08
N VAL A 248 9.72 12.53 12.72
CA VAL A 248 8.79 13.30 13.55
C VAL A 248 7.51 12.51 13.81
N THR A 249 6.92 12.77 14.97
CA THR A 249 5.57 12.34 15.31
C THR A 249 4.67 13.55 15.37
N VAL A 250 3.62 13.56 14.54
CA VAL A 250 2.54 14.54 14.58
C VAL A 250 1.32 13.86 15.19
N ILE A 251 0.71 14.48 16.20
CA ILE A 251 -0.49 13.97 16.86
C ILE A 251 -1.55 15.07 16.82
N HIS A 252 -2.74 14.76 16.32
CA HIS A 252 -3.89 15.64 16.34
C HIS A 252 -4.92 15.16 17.34
N ASP A 253 -5.35 16.07 18.21
CA ASP A 253 -6.46 15.89 19.13
C ASP A 253 -7.60 16.81 18.70
N PHE A 254 -8.54 16.27 17.91
CA PHE A 254 -9.67 17.04 17.39
C PHE A 254 -10.70 17.35 18.49
N LYS A 255 -10.66 16.65 19.61
CA LYS A 255 -11.56 16.90 20.74
C LYS A 255 -11.24 18.23 21.41
N TYR A 256 -9.96 18.58 21.49
CA TYR A 256 -9.49 19.85 22.08
C TYR A 256 -8.95 20.84 21.04
N GLY A 257 -8.75 20.43 19.78
CA GLY A 257 -8.26 21.28 18.69
C GLY A 257 -6.75 21.54 18.75
N LEU A 258 -5.98 20.58 19.27
CA LEU A 258 -4.55 20.71 19.51
C LEU A 258 -3.73 19.75 18.64
N GLN A 259 -2.55 20.20 18.25
CA GLN A 259 -1.54 19.47 17.51
C GLN A 259 -0.24 19.43 18.31
N TYR A 260 0.35 18.24 18.40
CA TYR A 260 1.64 17.99 19.03
C TYR A 260 2.65 17.57 17.96
N ILE A 261 3.81 18.22 17.93
CA ILE A 261 4.94 17.85 17.08
C ILE A 261 6.10 17.44 17.98
N ILE A 262 6.52 16.19 17.85
CA ILE A 262 7.55 15.56 18.68
C ILE A 262 8.66 15.05 17.76
N ASP A 263 9.91 15.29 18.14
CA ASP A 263 11.06 14.61 17.54
C ASP A 263 11.06 13.15 17.99
N SER A 264 10.86 12.23 17.06
CA SER A 264 10.74 10.81 17.40
C SER A 264 12.07 10.16 17.80
N GLU A 265 13.21 10.77 17.50
CA GLU A 265 14.53 10.24 17.88
C GLU A 265 14.87 10.61 19.32
N THR A 266 14.64 11.86 19.70
CA THR A 266 14.98 12.38 21.03
C THR A 266 13.79 12.36 22.00
N SER A 267 12.58 12.09 21.50
CA SER A 267 11.31 12.28 22.22
C SER A 267 11.11 13.71 22.74
N ALA A 268 11.83 14.70 22.19
CA ALA A 268 11.71 16.09 22.57
C ALA A 268 10.44 16.70 21.97
N CYS A 269 9.71 17.48 22.78
CA CYS A 269 8.62 18.27 22.25
C CYS A 269 9.17 19.44 21.45
N LYS A 270 8.75 19.56 20.19
CA LYS A 270 9.11 20.70 19.36
C LYS A 270 8.09 21.82 19.48
N GLU A 271 6.81 21.47 19.35
CA GLU A 271 5.73 22.45 19.31
C GLU A 271 4.40 21.83 19.75
N VAL A 272 3.59 22.63 20.44
CA VAL A 272 2.16 22.40 20.65
C VAL A 272 1.42 23.61 20.09
N LYS A 273 0.49 23.39 19.14
CA LYS A 273 -0.22 24.46 18.44
C LYS A 273 -1.64 24.05 18.04
N ALA A 274 -2.40 24.95 17.43
CA ALA A 274 -3.65 24.62 16.77
C ALA A 274 -3.42 23.66 15.60
N ILE A 275 -4.37 22.75 15.36
CA ILE A 275 -4.37 21.88 14.17
C ILE A 275 -4.43 22.75 12.90
N GLU A 276 -3.50 22.54 11.97
CA GLU A 276 -3.46 23.26 10.70
C GLU A 276 -4.41 22.65 9.67
N SER A 277 -5.26 23.43 9.01
CA SER A 277 -6.30 22.93 8.09
C SER A 277 -5.78 22.22 6.83
N GLY A 278 -4.48 22.28 6.54
CA GLY A 278 -3.87 21.67 5.36
C GLY A 278 -3.65 20.15 5.47
N PHE A 279 -3.88 19.55 6.64
CA PHE A 279 -3.56 18.14 6.82
C PHE A 279 -4.53 17.20 6.08
N GLY A 280 -4.02 16.06 5.62
CA GLY A 280 -4.75 15.05 4.83
C GLY A 280 -5.83 14.32 5.60
N ASP A 281 -5.79 14.31 6.93
CA ASP A 281 -6.78 13.76 7.86
C ASP A 281 -7.94 14.70 8.17
N ILE A 282 -7.91 15.93 7.68
CA ILE A 282 -8.93 16.94 7.94
C ILE A 282 -9.96 16.97 6.83
N TYR A 283 -11.24 17.10 7.18
CA TYR A 283 -12.26 17.62 6.27
C TYR A 283 -12.85 18.92 6.80
N MET A 284 -13.11 19.87 5.89
CA MET A 284 -13.74 21.15 6.25
C MET A 284 -15.23 20.93 6.45
N VAL A 285 -15.73 21.27 7.64
CA VAL A 285 -17.16 21.23 7.98
C VAL A 285 -17.82 22.53 7.53
N ASN A 286 -17.17 23.67 7.77
CA ASN A 286 -17.66 24.98 7.38
C ASN A 286 -16.51 25.92 7.01
N ASP A 287 -16.47 26.32 5.74
CA ASP A 287 -15.44 27.20 5.19
C ASP A 287 -15.44 28.61 5.82
N THR A 288 -16.61 29.10 6.26
CA THR A 288 -16.75 30.47 6.77
C THR A 288 -16.21 30.59 8.19
N THR A 289 -16.47 29.59 9.03
CA THR A 289 -16.00 29.54 10.42
C THR A 289 -14.67 28.81 10.56
N GLN A 290 -14.10 28.32 9.45
CA GLN A 290 -12.94 27.43 9.43
C GLN A 290 -13.11 26.24 10.39
N GLU A 291 -14.34 25.71 10.48
CA GLU A 291 -14.64 24.57 11.33
C GLU A 291 -14.14 23.28 10.65
N ILE A 292 -13.33 22.52 11.38
CA ILE A 292 -12.68 21.31 10.88
C ILE A 292 -13.05 20.08 11.71
N ASP A 293 -12.94 18.88 11.10
CA ASP A 293 -13.15 17.63 11.82
C ASP A 293 -12.28 16.49 11.24
N LEU A 294 -12.12 15.43 12.03
CA LEU A 294 -11.33 14.25 11.69
C LEU A 294 -12.07 13.42 10.65
N LYS A 295 -11.44 13.19 9.50
CA LYS A 295 -11.93 12.26 8.48
C LYS A 295 -12.09 10.86 9.07
N SER A 296 -13.13 10.14 8.64
CA SER A 296 -13.25 8.72 8.97
C SER A 296 -12.05 7.94 8.43
N ALA A 297 -11.72 6.81 9.05
CA ALA A 297 -10.65 5.91 8.59
C ALA A 297 -10.74 5.60 7.09
N ASN A 298 -11.96 5.36 6.59
CA ASN A 298 -12.25 5.14 5.18
C ASN A 298 -11.88 6.37 4.32
N GLN A 299 -12.18 7.58 4.79
CA GLN A 299 -11.78 8.80 4.09
C GLN A 299 -10.26 9.05 4.17
N ILE A 300 -9.58 8.65 5.23
CA ILE A 300 -8.12 8.84 5.32
C ILE A 300 -7.39 7.88 4.38
N LEU A 301 -7.75 6.59 4.42
CA LEU A 301 -7.06 5.58 3.62
C LEU A 301 -7.58 5.46 2.18
N MET A 302 -8.85 5.79 1.93
CA MET A 302 -9.49 5.55 0.62
C MET A 302 -10.03 6.80 -0.07
N ASN A 303 -9.91 8.01 0.48
CA ASN A 303 -10.35 9.23 -0.24
C ASN A 303 -9.35 9.60 -1.33
N ILE A 304 -9.31 8.76 -2.35
CA ILE A 304 -8.70 9.03 -3.62
C ILE A 304 -9.78 9.73 -4.44
N SER A 305 -10.00 10.99 -4.07
CA SER A 305 -10.71 12.02 -4.85
C SER A 305 -12.09 11.66 -5.41
N ALA A 306 -13.17 11.52 -4.64
CA ALA A 306 -14.56 11.47 -5.14
C ALA A 306 -14.83 10.55 -6.37
N SER A 307 -13.95 9.58 -6.65
CA SER A 307 -13.89 8.92 -7.94
C SER A 307 -14.60 7.58 -7.84
N GLU A 308 -15.44 7.29 -8.83
CA GLU A 308 -16.12 6.01 -8.91
C GLU A 308 -15.10 4.92 -9.29
N PHE A 309 -14.97 3.90 -8.44
CA PHE A 309 -14.15 2.73 -8.73
C PHE A 309 -14.99 1.68 -9.44
N TYR A 310 -14.37 0.89 -10.32
CA TYR A 310 -14.98 -0.34 -10.84
C TYR A 310 -14.13 -1.55 -10.45
N TYR A 311 -14.76 -2.72 -10.35
CA TYR A 311 -14.07 -3.98 -10.09
C TYR A 311 -13.35 -4.45 -11.37
N GLY A 312 -12.03 -4.58 -11.27
CA GLY A 312 -11.13 -4.92 -12.38
C GLY A 312 -10.76 -6.39 -12.48
N GLY A 313 -11.29 -7.26 -11.61
CA GLY A 313 -10.94 -8.68 -11.54
C GLY A 313 -9.96 -8.99 -10.40
N LYS A 314 -9.27 -10.13 -10.51
CA LYS A 314 -8.22 -10.54 -9.57
C LYS A 314 -6.84 -10.23 -10.14
N ARG A 315 -5.89 -9.93 -9.25
CA ARG A 315 -4.49 -9.65 -9.60
C ARG A 315 -3.56 -10.23 -8.54
N LEU A 316 -2.41 -10.75 -8.98
CA LEU A 316 -1.33 -11.11 -8.07
C LEU A 316 -0.58 -9.87 -7.58
N SER A 317 -0.42 -9.75 -6.26
CA SER A 317 0.49 -8.78 -5.65
C SER A 317 1.95 -9.11 -6.00
N ASP A 318 2.87 -8.19 -5.70
CA ASP A 318 4.31 -8.44 -5.88
C ASP A 318 4.82 -9.62 -5.01
N GLU A 319 4.04 -10.06 -4.02
CA GLU A 319 4.30 -11.21 -3.14
C GLU A 319 3.58 -12.48 -3.61
N ASN A 320 3.03 -12.48 -4.82
CA ASN A 320 2.23 -13.58 -5.39
C ASN A 320 0.95 -13.91 -4.60
N ALA A 321 0.42 -12.97 -3.82
CA ALA A 321 -0.88 -13.13 -3.18
C ALA A 321 -2.01 -12.64 -4.10
N GLU A 322 -3.09 -13.40 -4.21
CA GLU A 322 -4.24 -13.04 -5.03
C GLU A 322 -5.07 -11.94 -4.35
N MET A 323 -5.25 -10.82 -5.05
CA MET A 323 -5.93 -9.62 -4.57
C MET A 323 -7.09 -9.23 -5.50
N ALA A 324 -8.16 -8.71 -4.94
CA ALA A 324 -9.23 -8.05 -5.67
C ALA A 324 -8.77 -6.66 -6.14
N LEU A 325 -8.88 -6.39 -7.44
CA LEU A 325 -8.48 -5.13 -8.06
C LEU A 325 -9.68 -4.21 -8.22
N TYR A 326 -9.56 -2.98 -7.75
CA TYR A 326 -10.47 -1.89 -8.06
C TYR A 326 -9.72 -0.76 -8.74
N VAL A 327 -10.27 -0.22 -9.82
CA VAL A 327 -9.60 0.80 -10.63
C VAL A 327 -10.45 2.05 -10.72
N SER A 328 -9.81 3.20 -10.61
CA SER A 328 -10.42 4.49 -10.89
C SER A 328 -9.46 5.43 -11.62
N ARG A 329 -9.99 6.54 -12.11
CA ARG A 329 -9.25 7.60 -12.78
C ARG A 329 -9.63 8.94 -12.17
N SER A 330 -8.61 9.65 -11.70
CA SER A 330 -8.74 11.01 -11.17
C SER A 330 -8.05 11.99 -12.11
N ASN A 331 -8.73 13.08 -12.46
CA ASN A 331 -8.12 14.14 -13.25
C ASN A 331 -7.35 15.07 -12.32
N SER A 332 -6.09 15.37 -12.64
CA SER A 332 -5.32 16.36 -11.89
C SER A 332 -5.83 17.77 -12.18
N SER A 333 -5.65 18.68 -11.22
CA SER A 333 -5.94 20.11 -11.37
C SER A 333 -5.09 20.78 -12.45
N SER A 334 -3.94 20.19 -12.83
CA SER A 334 -3.11 20.66 -13.94
C SER A 334 -3.66 20.16 -15.28
N GLN A 335 -3.91 21.09 -16.23
CA GLN A 335 -4.58 20.80 -17.50
C GLN A 335 -3.94 19.63 -18.27
N GLY A 336 -4.59 18.48 -18.18
CA GLY A 336 -4.33 17.27 -18.97
C GLY A 336 -3.30 16.30 -18.41
N THR A 337 -2.96 16.37 -17.13
CA THR A 337 -2.46 15.17 -16.43
C THR A 337 -3.61 14.47 -15.72
N TYR A 338 -3.51 13.16 -15.59
CA TYR A 338 -4.46 12.36 -14.81
C TYR A 338 -3.73 11.24 -14.10
N THR A 339 -4.37 10.69 -13.08
CA THR A 339 -3.84 9.58 -12.31
C THR A 339 -4.80 8.40 -12.46
N VAL A 340 -4.26 7.25 -12.88
CA VAL A 340 -4.97 5.98 -12.75
C VAL A 340 -4.64 5.40 -11.38
N VAL A 341 -5.67 5.00 -10.65
CA VAL A 341 -5.57 4.54 -9.27
C VAL A 341 -6.02 3.10 -9.23
N GLU A 342 -5.16 2.23 -8.75
CA GLU A 342 -5.46 0.82 -8.50
C GLU A 342 -5.43 0.56 -7.00
N LEU A 343 -6.54 0.02 -6.49
CA LEU A 343 -6.65 -0.47 -5.12
C LEU A 343 -6.62 -1.99 -5.14
N LEU A 344 -5.71 -2.56 -4.39
CA LEU A 344 -5.63 -4.00 -4.17
C LEU A 344 -6.19 -4.31 -2.79
N PHE A 345 -7.19 -5.17 -2.75
CA PHE A 345 -7.81 -5.66 -1.53
C PHE A 345 -7.59 -7.16 -1.37
N SER A 346 -7.54 -7.64 -0.13
CA SER A 346 -7.58 -9.08 0.14
C SER A 346 -8.84 -9.72 -0.47
N THR A 347 -8.68 -10.90 -1.05
CA THR A 347 -9.80 -11.69 -1.56
C THR A 347 -10.59 -12.36 -0.44
N GLU A 348 -9.89 -12.76 0.62
CA GLU A 348 -10.51 -13.24 1.86
C GLU A 348 -10.90 -12.05 2.75
N PRO A 349 -12.13 -12.01 3.27
CA PRO A 349 -12.57 -10.94 4.15
C PRO A 349 -11.84 -11.03 5.49
N TRP A 350 -11.46 -9.88 6.01
CA TRP A 350 -11.01 -9.74 7.38
C TRP A 350 -12.21 -9.51 8.29
N VAL A 351 -12.19 -10.14 9.46
CA VAL A 351 -13.26 -9.99 10.47
C VAL A 351 -12.87 -8.89 11.44
N PHE A 352 -13.62 -7.78 11.46
CA PHE A 352 -13.46 -6.67 12.41
C PHE A 352 -14.76 -6.49 13.21
N ASP A 353 -14.71 -6.63 14.54
CA ASP A 353 -15.79 -6.34 15.51
C ASP A 353 -17.16 -7.06 15.33
N SER A 354 -17.42 -7.66 14.17
CA SER A 354 -18.62 -8.40 13.70
C SER A 354 -18.84 -8.25 12.19
N ALA A 355 -18.08 -7.40 11.49
CA ALA A 355 -18.16 -7.18 10.05
C ALA A 355 -17.03 -7.90 9.30
N GLU A 356 -17.39 -8.58 8.23
CA GLU A 356 -16.46 -9.17 7.26
C GLU A 356 -16.26 -8.19 6.10
N ALA A 357 -15.04 -7.69 5.93
CA ALA A 357 -14.72 -6.76 4.85
C ALA A 357 -13.37 -7.10 4.22
N PRO A 358 -13.25 -7.02 2.87
CA PRO A 358 -11.96 -7.11 2.21
C PRO A 358 -11.07 -5.95 2.67
N PHE A 359 -9.79 -6.25 2.90
CA PHE A 359 -8.87 -5.34 3.56
C PHE A 359 -7.87 -4.73 2.59
N LEU A 360 -7.60 -3.44 2.72
CA LEU A 360 -6.76 -2.69 1.79
C LEU A 360 -5.29 -3.14 1.92
N HIS A 361 -4.75 -3.74 0.87
CA HIS A 361 -3.35 -4.16 0.82
C HIS A 361 -2.45 -3.04 0.29
N SER A 362 -2.84 -2.43 -0.84
CA SER A 362 -2.02 -1.37 -1.44
C SER A 362 -2.82 -0.45 -2.35
N ILE A 363 -2.36 0.80 -2.42
CA ILE A 363 -2.82 1.84 -3.34
C ILE A 363 -1.68 2.09 -4.33
N ILE A 364 -1.95 1.92 -5.61
CA ILE A 364 -0.97 2.21 -6.67
C ILE A 364 -1.51 3.34 -7.52
N GLN A 365 -0.72 4.40 -7.68
CA GLN A 365 -1.08 5.55 -8.49
C GLN A 365 -0.11 5.65 -9.67
N TYR A 366 -0.68 5.71 -10.88
CA TYR A 366 0.07 5.90 -12.12
C TYR A 366 -0.26 7.30 -12.63
N HIS A 367 0.70 8.22 -12.50
CA HIS A 367 0.58 9.57 -12.99
C HIS A 367 0.88 9.60 -14.49
N LYS A 368 -0.07 10.10 -15.27
CA LYS A 368 -0.03 10.08 -16.72
C LYS A 368 -0.21 11.47 -17.32
N ASN A 369 0.45 11.70 -18.45
CA ASN A 369 0.29 12.90 -19.25
C ASN A 369 -0.88 12.78 -20.26
N LYS A 370 -1.11 13.82 -21.07
CA LYS A 370 -2.16 13.85 -22.12
C LYS A 370 -2.05 12.73 -23.15
N SER A 371 -0.85 12.18 -23.34
CA SER A 371 -0.52 11.13 -24.30
C SER A 371 -0.60 9.72 -23.69
N ASP A 372 -1.19 9.56 -22.50
CA ASP A 372 -1.29 8.30 -21.73
C ASP A 372 0.08 7.70 -21.35
N HIS A 373 1.15 8.48 -21.45
CA HIS A 373 2.48 8.06 -21.01
C HIS A 373 2.61 8.25 -19.51
N GLU A 374 3.10 7.20 -18.83
CA GLU A 374 3.42 7.26 -17.41
C GLU A 374 4.60 8.22 -17.20
N ILE A 375 4.37 9.24 -16.39
CA ILE A 375 5.39 10.23 -15.98
C ILE A 375 5.83 10.01 -14.53
N GLY A 376 5.14 9.14 -13.79
CA GLY A 376 5.50 8.76 -12.45
C GLY A 376 4.56 7.69 -11.89
N ARG A 377 5.04 6.97 -10.88
CA ARG A 377 4.29 5.98 -10.13
C ARG A 377 4.49 6.16 -8.64
N SER A 378 3.45 6.02 -7.84
CA SER A 378 3.58 5.92 -6.39
C SER A 378 2.86 4.69 -5.88
N VAL A 379 3.44 4.05 -4.87
CA VAL A 379 2.87 2.86 -4.25
C VAL A 379 2.81 3.11 -2.75
N ILE A 380 1.61 3.01 -2.19
CA ILE A 380 1.37 2.97 -0.75
C ILE A 380 1.03 1.53 -0.43
N ARG A 381 1.92 0.83 0.25
CA ARG A 381 1.70 -0.55 0.66
C ARG A 381 1.48 -0.59 2.16
N LEU A 382 0.48 -1.34 2.60
CA LEU A 382 0.32 -1.62 4.01
C LEU A 382 1.36 -2.67 4.43
N HIS A 383 2.18 -2.32 5.42
CA HIS A 383 3.20 -3.19 5.99
C HIS A 383 2.65 -3.99 7.18
N SER A 384 1.94 -3.33 8.09
CA SER A 384 1.36 -3.98 9.26
C SER A 384 0.06 -3.31 9.69
N PHE A 385 -0.82 -4.08 10.33
CA PHE A 385 -2.09 -3.59 10.84
C PHE A 385 -2.48 -4.30 12.14
N VAL A 386 -2.98 -3.51 13.09
CA VAL A 386 -3.50 -4.01 14.37
C VAL A 386 -4.87 -3.38 14.61
N ASN A 387 -5.92 -4.21 14.58
CA ASN A 387 -7.24 -3.80 15.02
C ASN A 387 -7.27 -3.68 16.55
N SER A 388 -7.68 -2.52 17.05
CA SER A 388 -7.84 -2.24 18.48
C SER A 388 -9.28 -1.86 18.84
N SER A 389 -10.23 -2.04 17.91
CA SER A 389 -11.64 -1.86 18.21
C SER A 389 -12.11 -2.80 19.34
N GLY A 390 -13.02 -2.28 20.18
CA GLY A 390 -13.45 -2.96 21.40
C GLY A 390 -12.38 -3.01 22.51
N GLN A 391 -11.15 -2.55 22.23
CA GLN A 391 -10.04 -2.44 23.16
C GLN A 391 -9.63 -0.98 23.33
N VAL A 392 -8.69 -0.76 24.25
CA VAL A 392 -8.03 0.54 24.44
C VAL A 392 -6.89 0.68 23.45
N SER A 393 -6.78 1.84 22.82
CA SER A 393 -5.68 2.20 21.92
C SER A 393 -4.35 2.15 22.65
N ARG A 394 -3.25 1.78 21.97
CA ARG A 394 -1.91 1.72 22.59
C ARG A 394 -1.31 3.11 22.75
N TRP A 395 -1.75 3.81 23.78
CA TRP A 395 -1.34 5.18 24.08
C TRP A 395 0.13 5.32 24.48
N ASN A 396 0.83 4.20 24.71
CA ASN A 396 2.26 4.13 24.98
C ASN A 396 3.11 4.21 23.70
N ALA A 397 2.50 4.12 22.51
CA ALA A 397 3.20 4.31 21.24
C ALA A 397 3.71 5.76 21.07
N PHE A 398 3.17 6.72 21.83
CA PHE A 398 3.52 8.14 21.73
C PHE A 398 3.80 8.75 23.10
N TRP A 399 4.94 9.42 23.21
CA TRP A 399 5.38 10.03 24.46
C TRP A 399 5.12 11.54 24.47
N THR A 400 3.89 11.94 24.78
CA THR A 400 3.51 13.37 24.86
C THR A 400 4.01 14.08 26.11
N HIS A 401 4.62 13.36 27.05
CA HIS A 401 5.06 13.88 28.36
C HIS A 401 5.87 15.18 28.25
N GLN A 402 6.84 15.23 27.34
CA GLN A 402 7.72 16.38 27.15
C GLN A 402 6.99 17.61 26.59
N CYS A 403 5.78 17.43 26.04
CA CYS A 403 4.93 18.52 25.56
C CYS A 403 3.97 19.06 26.63
N LEU A 404 3.92 18.43 27.81
CA LEU A 404 2.99 18.82 28.86
C LEU A 404 3.58 19.95 29.70
N LYS A 405 2.73 20.93 30.01
CA LYS A 405 3.06 21.94 31.02
C LYS A 405 2.87 21.33 32.41
N LEU A 406 3.96 20.86 33.01
CA LEU A 406 3.94 20.23 34.33
C LEU A 406 4.23 21.27 35.42
N VAL A 407 3.42 21.24 36.48
CA VAL A 407 3.61 22.02 37.71
C VAL A 407 3.75 21.06 38.90
N GLU A 408 4.06 21.57 40.09
CA GLU A 408 4.28 20.72 41.28
C GLU A 408 3.09 19.77 41.54
N ASP A 409 1.86 20.30 41.44
CA ASP A 409 0.63 19.54 41.65
C ASP A 409 0.28 18.56 40.51
N SER A 410 1.05 18.55 39.40
CA SER A 410 0.80 17.67 38.27
C SER A 410 1.05 16.20 38.61
N TYR A 411 1.93 15.93 39.58
CA TYR A 411 2.40 14.60 39.91
C TYR A 411 1.50 13.96 40.97
N LEU A 412 0.82 12.88 40.57
CA LEU A 412 -0.23 12.22 41.36
C LEU A 412 0.07 10.72 41.52
N HIS A 413 -0.58 10.11 42.51
CA HIS A 413 -0.61 8.66 42.65
C HIS A 413 -2.03 8.15 42.94
N VAL A 414 -2.30 6.91 42.52
CA VAL A 414 -3.52 6.14 42.80
C VAL A 414 -3.16 4.67 43.05
N ASN A 415 -4.02 3.92 43.73
CA ASN A 415 -3.76 2.50 44.01
C ASN A 415 -4.66 1.60 43.15
N ILE A 416 -4.07 0.57 42.53
CA ILE A 416 -4.81 -0.53 41.91
C ILE A 416 -5.06 -1.59 42.99
N LYS A 417 -6.34 -1.90 43.20
CA LYS A 417 -6.82 -2.84 44.21
C LYS A 417 -6.70 -4.29 43.72
N ASN A 418 -6.38 -5.21 44.64
CA ASN A 418 -6.33 -6.66 44.40
C ASN A 418 -5.49 -7.04 43.17
N CYS A 419 -4.35 -6.38 43.00
CA CYS A 419 -3.46 -6.57 41.87
C CYS A 419 -2.02 -6.51 42.38
N SER A 420 -1.21 -7.48 41.95
CA SER A 420 0.24 -7.52 42.19
C SER A 420 1.01 -7.11 40.94
N MET A 421 2.31 -6.82 41.08
CA MET A 421 3.15 -6.52 39.93
C MET A 421 3.24 -7.71 38.96
N SER A 422 3.24 -8.94 39.50
CA SER A 422 3.20 -10.18 38.71
C SER A 422 1.92 -10.27 37.86
N ASP A 423 0.77 -9.86 38.40
CA ASP A 423 -0.49 -9.84 37.64
C ASP A 423 -0.43 -8.82 36.49
N MET A 424 0.14 -7.65 36.74
CA MET A 424 0.35 -6.62 35.71
C MET A 424 1.31 -7.08 34.61
N GLU A 425 2.39 -7.77 34.98
CA GLU A 425 3.34 -8.36 34.02
C GLU A 425 2.67 -9.41 33.13
N GLN A 426 1.82 -10.26 33.71
CA GLN A 426 1.05 -11.26 32.97
C GLN A 426 0.04 -10.64 31.99
N LEU A 427 -0.65 -9.58 32.40
CA LEU A 427 -1.56 -8.82 31.52
C LEU A 427 -0.80 -8.02 30.45
N GLY A 428 0.45 -7.66 30.74
CA GLY A 428 1.30 -6.78 29.95
C GLY A 428 1.17 -5.34 30.42
N ILE A 429 2.20 -4.84 31.12
CA ILE A 429 2.25 -3.48 31.68
C ILE A 429 1.84 -2.40 30.67
N PRO A 430 2.29 -2.41 29.39
CA PRO A 430 1.86 -1.40 28.42
C PRO A 430 0.35 -1.33 28.15
N ARG A 431 -0.34 -2.48 28.26
CA ARG A 431 -1.79 -2.57 28.08
C ARG A 431 -2.51 -2.04 29.31
N VAL A 432 -2.01 -2.39 30.50
CA VAL A 432 -2.51 -1.85 31.76
C VAL A 432 -2.34 -0.32 31.77
N GLU A 433 -1.18 0.18 31.36
CA GLU A 433 -0.89 1.61 31.25
C GLU A 433 -1.85 2.32 30.31
N SER A 434 -2.07 1.77 29.10
CA SER A 434 -2.96 2.39 28.13
C SER A 434 -4.41 2.45 28.64
N SER A 435 -4.93 1.33 29.17
CA SER A 435 -6.26 1.29 29.79
C SER A 435 -6.38 2.25 30.97
N LEU A 436 -5.34 2.36 31.78
CA LEU A 436 -5.31 3.24 32.93
C LEU A 436 -5.26 4.72 32.52
N LYS A 437 -4.44 5.06 31.52
CA LYS A 437 -4.32 6.41 30.95
C LYS A 437 -5.67 6.92 30.45
N GLU A 438 -6.39 6.10 29.69
CA GLU A 438 -7.74 6.43 29.20
C GLU A 438 -8.74 6.59 30.36
N THR A 439 -8.72 5.65 31.33
CA THR A 439 -9.59 5.69 32.51
C THR A 439 -9.38 6.95 33.35
N ILE A 440 -8.12 7.32 33.63
CA ILE A 440 -7.77 8.52 34.38
C ILE A 440 -8.21 9.76 33.59
N ALA A 441 -7.90 9.82 32.29
CA ALA A 441 -8.26 10.96 31.45
C ALA A 441 -9.78 11.20 31.38
N HIS A 442 -10.57 10.14 31.19
CA HIS A 442 -12.03 10.21 31.16
C HIS A 442 -12.61 10.63 32.52
N THR A 443 -12.07 10.08 33.61
CA THR A 443 -12.52 10.40 34.97
C THR A 443 -12.17 11.85 35.34
N ALA A 444 -10.99 12.32 34.96
CA ALA A 444 -10.51 13.68 35.17
C ALA A 444 -11.04 14.69 34.11
N ARG A 445 -11.73 14.21 33.07
CA ARG A 445 -12.27 15.01 31.95
C ARG A 445 -11.20 15.83 31.22
N VAL A 446 -10.06 15.22 30.96
CA VAL A 446 -8.94 15.78 30.18
C VAL A 446 -8.67 14.92 28.95
N SER A 447 -7.89 15.45 28.00
CA SER A 447 -7.35 14.64 26.90
C SER A 447 -6.52 13.48 27.44
N VAL A 448 -6.63 12.31 26.81
CA VAL A 448 -5.74 11.16 27.07
C VAL A 448 -4.27 11.54 26.89
N LEU A 449 -3.96 12.54 26.04
CA LEU A 449 -2.60 13.01 25.79
C LEU A 449 -2.03 13.83 26.96
N ARG A 450 -2.87 14.35 27.86
CA ARG A 450 -2.47 15.11 29.06
C ARG A 450 -2.11 14.24 30.26
N VAL A 451 -2.35 12.93 30.18
CA VAL A 451 -1.99 11.96 31.23
C VAL A 451 -0.73 11.20 30.80
N ALA A 452 0.34 11.27 31.58
CA ALA A 452 1.63 10.71 31.18
C ALA A 452 2.49 10.28 32.37
N ASN A 453 3.69 9.77 32.06
CA ASN A 453 4.75 9.46 33.03
C ASN A 453 4.35 8.42 34.09
N PHE A 454 3.85 7.27 33.62
CA PHE A 454 3.45 6.19 34.50
C PHE A 454 4.66 5.49 35.13
N PHE A 455 4.60 5.28 36.44
CA PHE A 455 5.53 4.45 37.19
C PHE A 455 4.77 3.60 38.20
N TYR A 456 5.24 2.37 38.43
CA TYR A 456 4.53 1.36 39.22
C TYR A 456 5.39 0.90 40.40
N LYS A 457 4.78 0.83 41.58
CA LYS A 457 5.43 0.30 42.77
C LYS A 457 4.47 -0.58 43.56
N GLN A 458 4.88 -1.81 43.83
CA GLN A 458 4.11 -2.68 44.71
C GLN A 458 4.29 -2.25 46.17
N ILE A 459 3.16 -2.05 46.87
CA ILE A 459 3.11 -1.81 48.30
C ILE A 459 2.09 -2.80 48.88
N GLN A 460 2.58 -3.78 49.64
CA GLN A 460 1.78 -4.87 50.20
C GLN A 460 1.03 -5.65 49.08
N GLU A 461 -0.30 -5.76 49.19
CA GLU A 461 -1.18 -6.45 48.24
C GLU A 461 -1.77 -5.52 47.15
N SER A 462 -1.22 -4.31 47.02
CA SER A 462 -1.66 -3.30 46.06
C SER A 462 -0.51 -2.75 45.24
N VAL A 463 -0.79 -2.33 44.01
CA VAL A 463 0.17 -1.59 43.19
C VAL A 463 -0.20 -0.11 43.24
N VAL A 464 0.74 0.71 43.72
CA VAL A 464 0.65 2.16 43.63
C VAL A 464 1.14 2.58 42.24
N VAL A 465 0.32 3.37 41.58
CA VAL A 465 0.61 3.94 40.27
C VAL A 465 0.86 5.42 40.43
N PHE A 466 2.03 5.85 40.00
CA PHE A 466 2.43 7.24 39.90
C PHE A 466 2.25 7.70 38.46
N PHE A 467 1.74 8.92 38.27
CA PHE A 467 1.49 9.49 36.96
C PHE A 467 1.48 11.02 37.05
N ALA A 468 1.45 11.69 35.91
CA ALA A 468 1.33 13.12 35.81
C ALA A 468 0.12 13.53 34.96
N ILE A 469 -0.57 14.59 35.39
CA ILE A 469 -1.55 15.32 34.57
C ILE A 469 -0.97 16.69 34.24
N GLY A 470 -0.83 17.00 32.95
CA GLY A 470 -0.39 18.32 32.49
C GLY A 470 -1.45 19.39 32.79
N GLU A 471 -1.01 20.62 33.04
CA GLU A 471 -1.85 21.82 33.00
C GLU A 471 -2.32 22.12 31.56
N THR A 472 -3.30 23.01 31.41
CA THR A 472 -3.72 23.56 30.12
C THR A 472 -2.53 24.01 29.28
N SER A 473 -2.60 23.75 27.97
CA SER A 473 -1.52 24.11 27.05
C SER A 473 -1.30 25.63 26.96
N GLY A 474 -2.36 26.41 27.16
CA GLY A 474 -2.37 27.86 26.94
C GLY A 474 -2.38 28.25 25.45
N VAL A 475 -2.49 27.27 24.55
CA VAL A 475 -2.55 27.46 23.10
C VAL A 475 -3.98 27.82 22.71
N ALA A 476 -4.14 28.76 21.78
CA ALA A 476 -5.42 29.00 21.13
C ALA A 476 -5.72 27.83 20.18
N PRO A 477 -6.73 26.98 20.44
CA PRO A 477 -6.95 25.76 19.67
C PRO A 477 -7.61 26.04 18.32
N ALA A 478 -7.51 25.08 17.40
CA ALA A 478 -8.26 25.10 16.15
C ALA A 478 -9.78 25.02 16.42
N ASN A 479 -10.58 25.58 15.50
CA ASN A 479 -12.03 25.47 15.56
C ASN A 479 -12.47 24.07 15.09
N THR A 480 -12.49 23.10 16.00
CA THR A 480 -12.94 21.74 15.67
C THR A 480 -14.43 21.57 15.97
N LYS A 481 -15.11 20.72 15.20
CA LYS A 481 -16.49 20.34 15.48
C LYS A 481 -16.62 19.77 16.89
N ASP A 482 -17.66 20.17 17.64
CA ASP A 482 -17.93 19.70 19.02
C ASP A 482 -16.72 19.86 19.98
N ARG A 483 -15.88 20.90 19.76
CA ARG A 483 -14.68 21.17 20.54
C ARG A 483 -14.98 21.32 22.03
N MET A 484 -14.18 20.66 22.86
CA MET A 484 -14.13 20.88 24.30
C MET A 484 -13.02 21.87 24.67
N ASN A 485 -13.27 22.67 25.72
CA ASN A 485 -12.23 23.49 26.31
C ASN A 485 -11.36 22.65 27.25
N GLU A 486 -10.07 22.93 27.28
CA GLU A 486 -9.18 22.32 28.26
C GLU A 486 -9.58 22.75 29.68
N SER A 487 -9.73 21.78 30.58
CA SER A 487 -9.92 22.03 32.02
C SER A 487 -8.58 22.31 32.69
N SER A 488 -8.61 23.15 33.73
CA SER A 488 -7.42 23.41 34.55
C SER A 488 -6.98 22.15 35.29
N LEU A 489 -5.71 22.08 35.68
CA LEU A 489 -5.21 20.95 36.49
C LEU A 489 -6.01 20.79 37.79
N ALA A 490 -6.31 21.90 38.47
CA ALA A 490 -7.07 21.88 39.72
C ALA A 490 -8.49 21.29 39.54
N GLU A 491 -9.17 21.65 38.45
CA GLU A 491 -10.48 21.08 38.10
C GLU A 491 -10.35 19.58 37.78
N ALA A 492 -9.35 19.19 36.99
CA ALA A 492 -9.12 17.80 36.61
C ALA A 492 -8.87 16.91 37.85
N ILE A 493 -8.03 17.38 38.79
CA ILE A 493 -7.80 16.72 40.08
C ILE A 493 -9.08 16.64 40.88
N ASN A 494 -9.89 17.70 40.92
CA ASN A 494 -11.15 17.70 41.66
C ASN A 494 -12.17 16.70 41.08
N TRP A 495 -12.28 16.59 39.76
CA TRP A 495 -13.13 15.57 39.10
C TRP A 495 -12.67 14.15 39.40
N LEU A 496 -11.36 13.91 39.33
CA LEU A 496 -10.77 12.62 39.65
C LEU A 496 -10.98 12.25 41.12
N ASN A 497 -10.71 13.20 42.03
CA ASN A 497 -10.85 13.01 43.46
C ASN A 497 -12.31 12.76 43.87
N SER A 498 -13.24 13.60 43.40
CA SER A 498 -14.67 13.44 43.71
C SER A 498 -15.21 12.08 43.26
N THR A 499 -14.80 11.60 42.08
CA THR A 499 -15.20 10.28 41.60
C THR A 499 -14.60 9.14 42.44
N LEU A 500 -13.31 9.23 42.78
CA LEU A 500 -12.64 8.22 43.60
C LEU A 500 -13.06 8.26 45.08
N MET A 501 -13.57 9.38 45.58
CA MET A 501 -14.14 9.45 46.93
C MET A 501 -15.50 8.76 47.02
N ASP A 502 -16.28 8.78 45.94
CA ASP A 502 -17.59 8.13 45.86
C ASP A 502 -17.47 6.61 45.68
N ARG A 503 -16.59 6.14 44.78
CA ARG A 503 -16.54 4.72 44.37
C ARG A 503 -15.19 4.26 43.84
N ASP A 504 -15.00 2.93 43.84
CA ASP A 504 -13.92 2.29 43.08
C ASP A 504 -14.17 2.53 41.57
N VAL A 505 -13.13 2.88 40.80
CA VAL A 505 -13.24 3.08 39.34
C VAL A 505 -12.70 1.86 38.63
N ALA A 506 -13.57 1.12 37.96
CA ALA A 506 -13.21 -0.08 37.21
C ALA A 506 -12.69 0.25 35.81
N PHE A 507 -11.68 -0.50 35.36
CA PHE A 507 -11.17 -0.44 34.00
C PHE A 507 -10.83 -1.84 33.49
N SER A 508 -10.95 -2.03 32.18
CA SER A 508 -10.77 -3.32 31.53
C SER A 508 -9.43 -3.40 30.81
N VAL A 509 -8.72 -4.51 31.02
CA VAL A 509 -7.47 -4.84 30.31
C VAL A 509 -7.68 -6.12 29.54
N PHE A 510 -7.33 -6.11 28.26
CA PHE A 510 -7.36 -7.30 27.41
C PHE A 510 -5.99 -7.96 27.39
N ALA A 511 -5.91 -9.18 27.92
CA ALA A 511 -4.69 -9.98 27.92
C ALA A 511 -4.34 -10.48 26.50
N LYS A 512 -3.16 -11.08 26.32
CA LYS A 512 -2.67 -11.52 25.00
C LYS A 512 -3.60 -12.54 24.33
N ASP A 513 -4.27 -13.34 25.12
CA ASP A 513 -5.28 -14.32 24.73
C ASP A 513 -6.68 -13.71 24.49
N GLN A 514 -6.80 -12.38 24.40
CA GLN A 514 -8.06 -11.63 24.26
C GLN A 514 -8.99 -11.76 25.48
N LYS A 515 -8.53 -12.37 26.58
CA LYS A 515 -9.31 -12.47 27.80
C LYS A 515 -9.40 -11.09 28.47
N LYS A 516 -10.63 -10.68 28.75
CA LYS A 516 -10.92 -9.43 29.47
C LYS A 516 -10.75 -9.64 30.97
N THR A 517 -9.89 -8.82 31.58
CA THR A 517 -9.68 -8.76 33.03
C THR A 517 -10.10 -7.39 33.53
N GLU A 518 -10.93 -7.34 34.56
CA GLU A 518 -11.35 -6.08 35.20
C GLU A 518 -10.42 -5.76 36.38
N LEU A 519 -9.80 -4.58 36.34
CA LEU A 519 -9.01 -4.01 37.43
C LEU A 519 -9.74 -2.79 37.99
N LYS A 520 -9.38 -2.39 39.23
CA LYS A 520 -10.07 -1.28 39.92
C LYS A 520 -9.08 -0.34 40.56
N LEU A 521 -9.29 0.96 40.33
CA LEU A 521 -8.69 2.02 41.13
C LEU A 521 -9.42 2.07 42.47
N ALA A 522 -8.66 1.98 43.55
CA ALA A 522 -9.19 1.99 44.89
C ALA A 522 -9.79 3.37 45.21
N ARG A 523 -10.98 3.38 45.79
CA ARG A 523 -11.58 4.60 46.33
C ARG A 523 -10.65 5.29 47.34
N SER A 524 -10.71 6.61 47.39
CA SER A 524 -9.92 7.45 48.30
C SER A 524 -8.40 7.22 48.21
N SER A 525 -7.89 6.71 47.08
CA SER A 525 -6.45 6.45 46.89
C SER A 525 -5.69 7.55 46.18
N LEU A 526 -6.39 8.59 45.68
CA LEU A 526 -5.74 9.70 45.00
C LEU A 526 -4.95 10.55 45.99
N GLY A 527 -3.69 10.83 45.66
CA GLY A 527 -2.88 11.79 46.39
C GLY A 527 -1.80 12.42 45.51
N LEU A 528 -1.18 13.48 46.02
CA LEU A 528 0.00 14.08 45.40
C LEU A 528 1.23 13.20 45.65
N ILE A 529 2.15 13.14 44.69
CA ILE A 529 3.45 12.49 44.92
C ILE A 529 4.22 13.35 45.93
N PRO A 530 4.65 12.79 47.08
CA PRO A 530 5.52 13.51 47.99
C PRO A 530 6.79 13.95 47.25
N SER A 531 7.25 15.18 47.44
CA SER A 531 8.42 15.72 46.74
C SER A 531 9.69 14.88 46.88
N GLN A 532 9.76 14.05 47.93
CA GLN A 532 10.81 13.08 48.21
C GLN A 532 10.85 11.89 47.22
N TRP A 533 9.75 11.63 46.52
CA TRP A 533 9.54 10.49 45.62
C TRP A 533 9.43 10.93 44.15
N LEU A 534 9.52 12.24 43.88
CA LEU A 534 9.70 12.73 42.52
C LEU A 534 10.99 12.11 41.95
N PRO A 535 10.97 11.59 40.71
CA PRO A 535 12.20 11.32 39.99
C PRO A 535 13.04 12.60 40.03
N SER A 536 14.30 12.51 40.44
CA SER A 536 15.21 13.66 40.27
C SER A 536 15.16 14.07 38.79
N PRO A 537 15.11 15.37 38.46
CA PRO A 537 15.17 15.79 37.06
C PRO A 537 16.39 15.12 36.46
N ASP A 538 16.19 14.36 35.37
CA ASP A 538 17.28 13.71 34.68
C ASP A 538 18.33 14.80 34.40
N PRO A 539 19.56 14.68 34.94
CA PRO A 539 20.62 15.58 34.51
C PRO A 539 20.73 15.46 32.99
N PRO A 540 21.04 16.56 32.26
CA PRO A 540 21.31 16.46 30.82
C PRO A 540 22.27 15.31 30.63
N SER A 541 21.85 14.36 29.78
CA SER A 541 22.45 13.03 29.65
C SER A 541 23.96 13.12 29.79
N PRO A 542 24.56 12.51 30.84
CA PRO A 542 26.01 12.53 30.96
C PRO A 542 26.55 11.91 29.67
N SER A 543 27.34 12.67 28.92
CA SER A 543 28.10 12.15 27.78
C SER A 543 28.71 10.82 28.21
N PHE A 544 28.27 9.72 27.62
CA PHE A 544 28.69 8.39 28.01
C PHE A 544 30.20 8.26 27.79
N ASN A 545 30.98 8.49 28.84
CA ASN A 545 32.41 8.24 28.89
C ASN A 545 32.61 6.83 29.43
N GLY A 546 32.29 5.84 28.60
CA GLY A 546 32.45 4.43 28.89
C GLY A 546 32.54 3.62 27.60
N TYR A 547 33.02 2.39 27.70
CA TYR A 547 32.94 1.43 26.60
C TYR A 547 31.59 0.72 26.70
N THR A 548 30.85 0.62 25.60
CA THR A 548 29.59 -0.12 25.56
C THR A 548 29.84 -1.61 25.83
N GLY A 549 28.82 -2.34 26.33
CA GLY A 549 28.90 -3.78 26.54
C GLY A 549 29.30 -4.55 25.26
N GLY A 550 28.91 -4.05 24.09
CA GLY A 550 29.34 -4.57 22.79
C GLY A 550 30.86 -4.44 22.56
N SER A 551 31.44 -3.28 22.86
CA SER A 551 32.90 -3.10 22.78
C SER A 551 33.67 -3.96 23.80
N MET A 552 33.13 -4.17 25.00
CA MET A 552 33.72 -5.09 25.98
C MET A 552 33.63 -6.56 25.56
N PHE A 553 32.54 -6.95 24.89
CA PHE A 553 32.40 -8.29 24.30
C PHE A 553 33.43 -8.52 23.17
N VAL A 554 33.57 -7.56 22.26
CA VAL A 554 34.58 -7.64 21.18
C VAL A 554 35.99 -7.71 21.76
N LEU A 555 36.31 -6.89 22.78
CA LEU A 555 37.59 -6.96 23.48
C LEU A 555 37.81 -8.34 24.11
N GLY A 556 36.78 -8.93 24.73
CA GLY A 556 36.83 -10.27 25.31
C GLY A 556 37.15 -11.36 24.28
N VAL A 557 36.53 -11.30 23.10
CA VAL A 557 36.81 -12.22 21.99
C VAL A 557 38.24 -12.06 21.49
N PHE A 558 38.73 -10.83 21.30
CA PHE A 558 40.10 -10.57 20.87
C PHE A 558 41.14 -11.04 21.91
N MET A 559 40.88 -10.84 23.20
CA MET A 559 41.76 -11.33 24.27
C MET A 559 41.81 -12.86 24.31
N LEU A 560 40.69 -13.53 24.06
CA LEU A 560 40.64 -15.00 23.98
C LEU A 560 41.44 -15.52 22.78
N LEU A 561 41.29 -14.91 21.60
CA LEU A 561 42.07 -15.25 20.41
C LEU A 561 43.56 -15.00 20.61
N LEU A 562 43.93 -13.88 21.24
CA LEU A 562 45.31 -13.57 21.59
C LEU A 562 45.88 -14.61 22.57
N GLY A 563 45.11 -14.98 23.59
CA GLY A 563 45.49 -16.01 24.56
C GLY A 563 45.73 -17.37 23.90
N ALA A 564 44.86 -17.77 22.97
CA ALA A 564 45.04 -18.99 22.19
C ALA A 564 46.30 -18.94 21.31
N ALA A 565 46.55 -17.82 20.63
CA ALA A 565 47.74 -17.64 19.80
C ALA A 565 49.04 -17.69 20.62
N VAL A 566 49.08 -17.03 21.78
CA VAL A 566 50.22 -17.09 22.71
C VAL A 566 50.42 -18.50 23.25
N GLY A 567 49.34 -19.21 23.58
CA GLY A 567 49.41 -20.60 24.04
C GLY A 567 49.98 -21.55 22.99
N VAL A 568 49.49 -21.47 21.74
CA VAL A 568 50.01 -22.27 20.62
C VAL A 568 51.47 -21.90 20.32
N GLY A 569 51.81 -20.61 20.30
CA GLY A 569 53.18 -20.14 20.10
C GLY A 569 54.14 -20.62 21.19
N GLY A 570 53.71 -20.58 22.45
CA GLY A 570 54.48 -21.09 23.59
C GLY A 570 54.69 -22.60 23.49
N MET A 571 53.64 -23.37 23.16
CA MET A 571 53.74 -24.82 22.96
C MET A 571 54.69 -25.16 21.80
N PHE A 572 54.61 -24.45 20.68
CA PHE A 572 55.52 -24.62 19.55
C PHE A 572 56.97 -24.28 19.91
N PHE A 573 57.19 -23.22 20.70
CA PHE A 573 58.52 -22.84 21.17
C PHE A 573 59.12 -23.89 22.11
N VAL A 574 58.33 -24.41 23.06
CA VAL A 574 58.77 -25.50 23.96
C VAL A 574 59.06 -26.77 23.17
N TRP A 575 58.19 -27.13 22.22
CA TRP A 575 58.39 -28.29 21.37
C TRP A 575 59.65 -28.18 20.50
N LYS A 576 59.89 -27.00 19.89
CA LYS A 576 61.13 -26.71 19.15
C LYS A 576 62.36 -26.76 20.05
N ARG A 577 62.29 -26.21 21.27
CA ARG A 577 63.38 -26.27 22.26
C ARG A 577 63.71 -27.72 22.64
N GLN A 578 62.70 -28.54 22.94
CA GLN A 578 62.89 -29.96 23.25
C GLN A 578 63.51 -30.72 22.07
N ARG A 579 63.13 -30.41 20.83
CA ARG A 579 63.72 -31.01 19.63
C ARG A 579 65.20 -30.64 19.43
N ILE A 580 65.58 -29.40 19.73
CA ILE A 580 66.99 -28.95 19.68
C ILE A 580 67.80 -29.55 20.83
N SER A 581 67.22 -29.65 22.03
CA SER A 581 67.83 -30.35 23.18
C SER A 581 68.01 -31.85 22.94
N GLY A 582 67.10 -32.50 22.19
CA GLY A 582 67.22 -33.90 21.78
C GLY A 582 68.30 -34.12 20.71
N LEU A 583 68.49 -33.17 19.78
CA LEU A 583 69.58 -33.21 18.80
C LEU A 583 70.96 -33.02 19.45
N ALA A 584 71.06 -32.25 20.54
CA ALA A 584 72.32 -32.08 21.27
C ALA A 584 72.75 -33.34 22.03
N TYR A 585 71.82 -34.24 22.37
CA TYR A 585 72.13 -35.52 23.03
C TYR A 585 72.59 -36.61 22.05
N GLN A 586 72.28 -36.48 20.74
CA GLN A 586 72.75 -37.41 19.69
C GLN A 586 74.15 -37.10 19.16
N VAL A 587 74.83 -36.06 19.65
CA VAL A 587 76.23 -35.73 19.28
C VAL A 587 77.23 -36.23 20.33
N PHE A 588 76.76 -36.78 21.46
CA PHE A 588 77.61 -37.33 22.52
C PHE A 588 77.33 -38.81 22.83
N GLU A 589 76.81 -39.57 21.87
CA GLU A 589 76.81 -41.04 21.90
C GLU A 589 77.61 -41.61 20.71
#